data_AF-A0A1M4YII1-F1
#
_entry.id   AF-A0A1M4YII1-F1
#
_cell.length_a   1.000
_cell.length_b   1.000
_cell.length_c   1.000
_cell.angle_alpha   90.00
_cell.angle_beta   90.00
_cell.angle_gamma   90.00
#
_symmetry.space_group_name_H-M   'P 1'
#
loop_
_entity.id
_entity.type
_entity.pdbx_description
1 polymer ?
#
loop_
_entity_poly.entity_id
_entity_poly.type
_entity_poly.pdbx_seq_one_letter_code
_entity_poly.pdbx_strand_id
1 'polypeptide(L)'
;MRCPHDGREMDLRKVRRTATIRGRTVTYLPNRYVCPKCGIEAESPELAATNQKRLSEAYKKAEGLLTAVQIVEARRRRGWTQEDLARVARVGVASVKRWELGSIQSKANDEALRRALFDRPTDEHAWNGGRPLSLDRMRLILERFSQKLRRRLLTTRSKDKLLYAGKYLFYADMVAFRETGRGMTGASYAALPHGPQVNNYSELLPLIRSAKPNAAEPLTDEEERIIDRITKRFPSNSSIYEASHLEPVWREKPTGALIPYSDSVRLKAL
;
A
#
# COMPACT_ATOMS: atom_id res chain seq x y z
N MET A 1 11.62 -44.20 -14.40
CA MET A 1 13.07 -44.49 -14.18
C MET A 1 13.22 -46.00 -13.97
N ARG A 2 14.28 -46.62 -14.51
CA ARG A 2 14.57 -48.05 -14.26
C ARG A 2 15.53 -48.21 -13.09
N CYS A 3 15.30 -49.24 -12.28
CA CYS A 3 16.14 -49.58 -11.14
C CYS A 3 17.53 -50.06 -11.62
N PRO A 4 18.64 -49.54 -11.07
CA PRO A 4 19.99 -49.94 -11.47
C PRO A 4 20.37 -51.37 -11.02
N HIS A 5 19.63 -51.94 -10.07
CA HIS A 5 19.91 -53.27 -9.51
C HIS A 5 19.14 -54.40 -10.20
N ASP A 6 17.87 -54.18 -10.58
CA ASP A 6 17.00 -55.24 -11.14
C ASP A 6 16.29 -54.85 -12.44
N GLY A 7 16.55 -53.66 -13.00
CA GLY A 7 16.07 -53.22 -14.31
C GLY A 7 14.57 -52.90 -14.40
N ARG A 8 13.82 -53.07 -13.31
CA ARG A 8 12.37 -52.82 -13.24
C ARG A 8 12.02 -51.35 -13.18
N GLU A 9 10.78 -51.01 -13.51
CA GLU A 9 10.26 -49.66 -13.35
C GLU A 9 10.08 -49.32 -11.86
N MET A 10 10.47 -48.09 -11.49
CA MET A 10 10.41 -47.60 -10.12
C MET A 10 9.17 -46.72 -9.89
N ASP A 11 8.55 -46.83 -8.72
CA ASP A 11 7.37 -46.05 -8.33
C ASP A 11 7.76 -44.67 -7.82
N LEU A 12 7.00 -43.63 -8.16
CA LEU A 12 7.15 -42.32 -7.56
C LEU A 12 6.47 -42.27 -6.19
N ARG A 13 7.22 -42.14 -5.10
CA ARG A 13 6.70 -42.07 -3.73
C ARG A 13 7.16 -40.83 -2.99
N LYS A 14 6.30 -40.29 -2.12
CA LYS A 14 6.69 -39.26 -1.14
C LYS A 14 7.32 -39.93 0.06
N VAL A 15 8.59 -39.66 0.30
CA VAL A 15 9.34 -40.25 1.41
C VAL A 15 9.58 -39.18 2.47
N ARG A 16 9.39 -39.48 3.75
CA ARG A 16 9.68 -38.53 4.84
C ARG A 16 11.19 -38.42 5.04
N ARG A 17 11.74 -37.21 4.93
CA ARG A 17 13.16 -36.92 5.13
C ARG A 17 13.37 -35.73 6.04
N THR A 18 14.50 -35.70 6.72
CA THR A 18 14.97 -34.58 7.52
C THR A 18 16.23 -34.00 6.91
N ALA A 19 16.35 -32.69 6.89
CA ALA A 19 17.56 -32.01 6.44
C ALA A 19 17.87 -30.82 7.35
N THR A 20 19.15 -30.52 7.53
CA THR A 20 19.62 -29.38 8.32
C THR A 20 20.03 -28.25 7.38
N ILE A 21 19.34 -27.12 7.46
CA ILE A 21 19.64 -25.91 6.70
C ILE A 21 19.89 -24.79 7.69
N ARG A 22 21.00 -24.06 7.55
CA ARG A 22 21.36 -22.90 8.41
C ARG A 22 21.20 -23.21 9.92
N GLY A 23 21.59 -24.41 10.35
CA GLY A 23 21.50 -24.85 11.74
C GLY A 23 20.12 -25.34 12.21
N ARG A 24 19.08 -25.29 11.37
CA ARG A 24 17.74 -25.80 11.69
C ARG A 24 17.44 -27.10 10.97
N THR A 25 17.10 -28.15 11.72
CA THR A 25 16.60 -29.41 11.17
C THR A 25 15.11 -29.31 10.86
N VAL A 26 14.74 -29.61 9.62
CA VAL A 26 13.36 -29.55 9.14
C VAL A 26 12.97 -30.85 8.46
N THR A 27 11.69 -31.22 8.60
CA THR A 27 11.12 -32.40 7.96
C THR A 27 10.40 -31.99 6.68
N TYR A 28 10.66 -32.70 5.59
CA TYR A 28 10.03 -32.46 4.29
C TYR A 28 9.70 -33.78 3.59
N LEU A 29 8.86 -33.71 2.55
CA LEU A 29 8.34 -34.86 1.80
C LEU A 29 8.77 -34.78 0.33
N PRO A 30 10.03 -35.14 -0.01
CA PRO A 30 10.48 -35.25 -1.39
C PRO A 30 9.79 -36.40 -2.13
N ASN A 31 9.61 -36.20 -3.44
CA ASN A 31 9.26 -37.28 -4.36
C ASN A 31 10.53 -38.02 -4.76
N ARG A 32 10.55 -39.34 -4.62
CA ARG A 32 11.66 -40.20 -5.04
C ARG A 32 11.14 -41.39 -5.83
N TYR A 33 11.95 -41.89 -6.75
CA TYR A 33 11.71 -43.17 -7.38
C TYR A 33 12.13 -44.26 -6.40
N VAL A 34 11.23 -45.18 -6.07
CA VAL A 34 11.48 -46.28 -5.15
C VAL A 34 11.22 -47.58 -5.88
N CYS A 35 12.21 -48.48 -5.92
CA CYS A 35 11.99 -49.79 -6.51
C CYS A 35 11.07 -50.62 -5.59
N PRO A 36 9.96 -51.18 -6.11
CA PRO A 36 9.02 -51.95 -5.29
C PRO A 36 9.61 -53.29 -4.78
N LYS A 37 10.69 -53.78 -5.39
CA LYS A 37 11.32 -55.06 -5.03
C LYS A 37 12.48 -54.90 -4.05
N CYS A 38 13.49 -54.10 -4.40
CA CYS A 38 14.71 -53.97 -3.60
C CYS A 38 14.73 -52.73 -2.71
N GLY A 39 13.75 -51.83 -2.82
CA GLY A 39 13.66 -50.62 -2.00
C GLY A 39 14.66 -49.52 -2.32
N ILE A 40 15.49 -49.68 -3.36
CA ILE A 40 16.44 -48.64 -3.80
C ILE A 40 15.67 -47.36 -4.12
N GLU A 41 16.18 -46.25 -3.59
CA GLU A 41 15.67 -44.91 -3.87
C GLU A 41 16.60 -44.17 -4.83
N ALA A 42 16.01 -43.54 -5.84
CA ALA A 42 16.71 -42.69 -6.77
C ALA A 42 15.98 -41.35 -6.95
N GLU A 43 16.74 -40.32 -7.31
CA GLU A 43 16.22 -38.99 -7.63
C GLU A 43 16.68 -38.61 -9.04
N SER A 44 15.78 -38.04 -9.84
CA SER A 44 16.12 -37.48 -11.14
C SER A 44 16.34 -35.97 -11.06
N PRO A 45 17.06 -35.35 -12.02
CA PRO A 45 17.26 -33.90 -12.04
C PRO A 45 15.96 -33.09 -11.97
N GLU A 46 14.88 -33.57 -12.60
CA GLU A 46 13.56 -32.93 -12.58
C GLU A 46 12.93 -32.96 -11.18
N LEU A 47 13.10 -34.09 -10.47
CA LEU A 47 12.66 -34.22 -9.09
C LEU A 47 13.52 -33.40 -8.13
N ALA A 48 14.82 -33.29 -8.37
CA ALA A 48 15.74 -32.53 -7.52
C ALA A 48 15.31 -31.06 -7.38
N ALA A 49 14.98 -30.38 -8.48
CA ALA A 49 14.50 -28.99 -8.43
C ALA A 49 13.18 -28.85 -7.63
N THR A 50 12.26 -29.80 -7.82
CA THR A 50 10.98 -29.84 -7.10
C THR A 50 11.17 -30.11 -5.60
N ASN A 51 12.04 -31.05 -5.27
CA ASN A 51 12.37 -31.43 -3.90
C ASN A 51 13.13 -30.32 -3.17
N GLN A 52 14.00 -29.60 -3.87
CA GLN A 52 14.67 -28.42 -3.34
C GLN A 52 13.68 -27.30 -2.96
N LYS A 53 12.64 -27.08 -3.78
CA LYS A 53 11.55 -26.14 -3.45
C LYS A 53 10.76 -26.61 -2.22
N ARG A 54 10.42 -27.90 -2.15
CA ARG A 54 9.72 -28.50 -0.98
C ARG A 54 10.53 -28.34 0.31
N LEU A 55 11.83 -28.56 0.23
CA LEU A 55 12.74 -28.39 1.34
C LEU A 55 12.82 -26.92 1.78
N SER A 56 12.96 -26.00 0.83
CA SER A 56 12.99 -24.56 1.09
C SER A 56 11.69 -24.06 1.74
N GLU A 57 10.54 -24.54 1.26
CA GLU A 57 9.22 -24.25 1.81
C GLU A 57 9.05 -24.80 3.24
N ALA A 58 9.51 -26.03 3.50
CA ALA A 58 9.50 -26.61 4.85
C ALA A 58 10.37 -25.79 5.81
N TYR A 59 11.55 -25.35 5.36
CA TYR A 59 12.40 -24.45 6.13
C TYR A 59 11.73 -23.11 6.43
N LYS A 60 11.17 -22.46 5.42
CA LYS A 60 10.46 -21.18 5.59
C LYS A 60 9.33 -21.29 6.61
N LYS A 61 8.52 -22.34 6.53
CA LYS A 61 7.44 -22.60 7.50
C LYS A 61 7.97 -22.80 8.92
N ALA A 62 9.04 -23.58 9.08
CA ALA A 62 9.64 -23.84 10.39
C ALA A 62 10.24 -22.57 11.04
N GLU A 63 10.77 -21.65 10.23
CA GLU A 63 11.36 -20.38 10.68
C GLU A 63 10.37 -19.20 10.66
N GLY A 64 9.10 -19.43 10.28
CA GLY A 64 8.10 -18.36 10.18
C GLY A 64 8.36 -17.34 9.05
N LEU A 65 9.12 -17.71 8.02
CA LEU A 65 9.40 -16.87 6.85
C LEU A 65 8.27 -16.97 5.81
N LEU A 66 8.10 -15.92 5.01
CA LEU A 66 7.12 -15.90 3.93
C LEU A 66 7.44 -16.93 2.84
N THR A 67 6.43 -17.71 2.47
CA THR A 67 6.49 -18.67 1.37
C THR A 67 6.41 -17.98 0.00
N ALA A 68 6.84 -18.68 -1.05
CA ALA A 68 6.69 -18.15 -2.41
C ALA A 68 5.24 -17.78 -2.73
N VAL A 69 4.31 -18.65 -2.35
CA VAL A 69 2.87 -18.46 -2.56
C VAL A 69 2.36 -17.23 -1.80
N GLN A 70 2.74 -17.07 -0.53
CA GLN A 70 2.33 -15.92 0.28
C GLN A 70 2.81 -14.58 -0.33
N ILE A 71 4.05 -14.54 -0.84
CA ILE A 71 4.61 -13.35 -1.48
C ILE A 71 3.82 -13.00 -2.73
N VAL A 72 3.59 -13.97 -3.62
CA VAL A 72 2.85 -13.77 -4.88
C VAL A 72 1.41 -13.32 -4.60
N GLU A 73 0.72 -13.99 -3.67
CA GLU A 73 -0.66 -13.65 -3.32
C GLU A 73 -0.78 -12.26 -2.70
N ALA A 74 0.12 -11.90 -1.79
CA ALA A 74 0.10 -10.59 -1.14
C ALA A 74 0.40 -9.47 -2.15
N ARG A 75 1.37 -9.68 -3.05
CA ARG A 75 1.69 -8.74 -4.12
C ARG A 75 0.52 -8.55 -5.08
N ARG A 76 -0.09 -9.65 -5.54
CA ARG A 76 -1.24 -9.62 -6.46
C ARG A 76 -2.47 -8.97 -5.82
N ARG A 77 -2.72 -9.19 -4.53
CA ARG A 77 -3.79 -8.51 -3.78
C ARG A 77 -3.67 -6.97 -3.81
N ARG A 78 -2.46 -6.44 -4.02
CA ARG A 78 -2.22 -4.99 -4.19
C ARG A 78 -2.16 -4.53 -5.65
N GLY A 79 -2.36 -5.42 -6.62
CA GLY A 79 -2.21 -5.10 -8.04
C GLY A 79 -0.77 -4.82 -8.48
N TRP A 80 0.23 -5.24 -7.69
CA TRP A 80 1.63 -4.90 -7.91
C TRP A 80 2.35 -5.86 -8.85
N THR A 81 3.25 -5.32 -9.67
CA THR A 81 4.26 -6.08 -10.45
C THR A 81 5.44 -6.51 -9.54
N GLN A 82 6.31 -7.39 -10.04
CA GLN A 82 7.52 -7.77 -9.29
C GLN A 82 8.45 -6.56 -9.08
N GLU A 83 8.46 -5.65 -10.05
CA GLU A 83 9.17 -4.38 -10.04
C GLU A 83 8.63 -3.44 -8.96
N ASP A 84 7.30 -3.36 -8.80
CA ASP A 84 6.67 -2.56 -7.73
C ASP A 84 7.06 -3.07 -6.35
N LEU A 85 6.99 -4.39 -6.13
CA LEU A 85 7.40 -4.98 -4.87
C LEU A 85 8.89 -4.72 -4.59
N ALA A 86 9.73 -4.85 -5.60
CA ALA A 86 11.17 -4.58 -5.48
C ALA A 86 11.43 -3.12 -5.05
N ARG A 87 10.75 -2.17 -5.70
CA ARG A 87 10.82 -0.73 -5.38
C ARG A 87 10.37 -0.43 -3.95
N VAL A 88 9.22 -0.94 -3.53
CA VAL A 88 8.66 -0.67 -2.18
C VAL A 88 9.49 -1.35 -1.09
N ALA A 89 9.91 -2.60 -1.30
CA ALA A 89 10.75 -3.33 -0.35
C ALA A 89 12.22 -2.85 -0.35
N ARG A 90 12.61 -1.95 -1.26
CA ARG A 90 13.98 -1.44 -1.45
C ARG A 90 14.99 -2.55 -1.69
N VAL A 91 14.66 -3.49 -2.57
CA VAL A 91 15.49 -4.64 -2.94
C VAL A 91 15.59 -4.77 -4.46
N GLY A 92 16.61 -5.48 -4.96
CA GLY A 92 16.72 -5.76 -6.39
C GLY A 92 15.61 -6.70 -6.89
N VAL A 93 15.05 -6.43 -8.07
CA VAL A 93 13.96 -7.23 -8.68
C VAL A 93 14.35 -8.71 -8.86
N ALA A 94 15.62 -9.00 -9.11
CA ALA A 94 16.12 -10.38 -9.19
C ALA A 94 15.95 -11.16 -7.87
N SER A 95 15.95 -10.48 -6.72
CA SER A 95 15.69 -11.11 -5.42
C SER A 95 14.21 -11.47 -5.29
N VAL A 96 13.30 -10.58 -5.68
CA VAL A 96 11.86 -10.84 -5.70
C VAL A 96 11.54 -12.06 -6.57
N LYS A 97 12.07 -12.11 -7.81
CA LYS A 97 11.92 -13.25 -8.72
C LYS A 97 12.37 -14.56 -8.07
N ARG A 98 13.52 -14.57 -7.43
CA ARG A 98 14.04 -15.77 -6.75
C ARG A 98 13.16 -16.18 -5.57
N TRP A 99 12.63 -15.25 -4.79
CA TRP A 99 11.77 -15.58 -3.63
C TRP A 99 10.42 -16.16 -4.07
N GLU A 100 9.83 -15.60 -5.13
CA GLU A 100 8.61 -16.14 -5.75
C GLU A 100 8.84 -17.51 -6.42
N LEU A 101 10.08 -17.84 -6.79
CA LEU A 101 10.46 -19.19 -7.26
C LEU A 101 10.79 -20.18 -6.13
N GLY A 102 10.77 -19.75 -4.86
CA GLY A 102 10.92 -20.62 -3.69
C GLY A 102 12.26 -20.52 -2.95
N SER A 103 13.18 -19.65 -3.38
CA SER A 103 14.45 -19.47 -2.66
C SER A 103 14.24 -18.87 -1.26
N ILE A 104 15.16 -19.19 -0.33
CA ILE A 104 15.07 -18.76 1.08
C ILE A 104 15.69 -17.37 1.25
N GLN A 105 14.86 -16.41 1.66
CA GLN A 105 15.28 -15.06 2.04
C GLN A 105 16.02 -15.03 3.40
N SER A 106 16.76 -13.95 3.67
CA SER A 106 17.27 -13.67 5.02
C SER A 106 16.14 -13.12 5.90
N LYS A 107 16.30 -13.14 7.23
CA LYS A 107 15.31 -12.55 8.15
C LYS A 107 15.09 -11.05 7.87
N ALA A 108 16.16 -10.29 7.62
CA ALA A 108 16.05 -8.87 7.26
C ALA A 108 15.27 -8.63 5.96
N ASN A 109 15.47 -9.47 4.94
CA ASN A 109 14.70 -9.38 3.70
C ASN A 109 13.26 -9.85 3.87
N ASP A 110 13.00 -10.86 4.72
CA ASP A 110 11.65 -11.27 5.09
C ASP A 110 10.90 -10.14 5.79
N GLU A 111 11.56 -9.43 6.69
CA GLU A 111 11.01 -8.25 7.36
C GLU A 111 10.73 -7.12 6.36
N ALA A 112 11.67 -6.83 5.46
CA ALA A 112 11.45 -5.85 4.39
C ALA A 112 10.27 -6.21 3.48
N LEU A 113 10.13 -7.50 3.12
CA LEU A 113 8.97 -8.01 2.40
C LEU A 113 7.70 -7.84 3.21
N ARG A 114 7.72 -8.13 4.52
CA ARG A 114 6.54 -7.99 5.38
C ARG A 114 6.11 -6.53 5.50
N ARG A 115 7.06 -5.62 5.71
CA ARG A 115 6.80 -4.18 5.67
C ARG A 115 6.21 -3.76 4.33
N ALA A 116 6.81 -4.23 3.23
CA ALA A 116 6.30 -3.90 1.92
C ALA A 116 4.92 -4.51 1.65
N LEU A 117 4.63 -5.74 2.08
CA LEU A 117 3.48 -6.59 1.69
C LEU A 117 2.29 -6.58 2.65
N PHE A 118 2.55 -6.31 3.93
CA PHE A 118 1.56 -6.46 4.99
C PHE A 118 1.50 -5.27 5.94
N ASP A 119 2.58 -4.50 6.10
CA ASP A 119 2.41 -3.22 6.76
C ASP A 119 1.46 -2.39 5.90
N ARG A 120 0.41 -1.89 6.55
CA ARG A 120 -0.18 -0.63 6.12
C ARG A 120 0.94 0.39 6.21
N PRO A 121 1.10 1.31 5.24
CA PRO A 121 2.14 2.33 5.30
C PRO A 121 2.23 2.85 6.73
N THR A 122 3.40 2.66 7.36
CA THR A 122 3.64 3.07 8.75
C THR A 122 3.09 4.48 8.94
N ASP A 123 2.40 4.70 10.06
CA ASP A 123 1.54 5.84 10.37
C ASP A 123 2.11 7.25 10.11
N GLU A 124 3.39 7.41 9.75
CA GLU A 124 3.94 8.67 9.23
C GLU A 124 3.21 9.18 7.98
N HIS A 125 2.67 8.29 7.15
CA HIS A 125 1.86 8.66 5.99
C HIS A 125 0.36 8.63 6.24
N ALA A 126 -0.09 8.05 7.37
CA ALA A 126 -1.50 8.03 7.71
C ALA A 126 -2.07 9.45 7.85
N TRP A 127 -1.24 10.42 8.22
CA TRP A 127 -1.69 11.78 8.51
C TRP A 127 -1.35 12.81 7.43
N ASN A 128 -0.47 12.50 6.47
CA ASN A 128 -0.03 13.44 5.43
C ASN A 128 -0.22 12.92 3.99
N GLY A 129 -0.90 11.78 3.82
CA GLY A 129 -1.20 11.24 2.50
C GLY A 129 0.04 10.90 1.68
N GLY A 130 1.17 10.54 2.30
CA GLY A 130 2.35 10.13 1.55
C GLY A 130 3.16 11.30 0.96
N ARG A 131 3.01 12.53 1.47
CA ARG A 131 3.87 13.65 1.06
C ARG A 131 4.08 14.70 2.17
N PRO A 132 5.20 15.45 2.14
CA PRO A 132 5.38 16.61 3.01
C PRO A 132 4.33 17.69 2.77
N LEU A 133 3.95 18.41 3.83
CA LEU A 133 3.06 19.56 3.76
C LEU A 133 3.63 20.62 2.81
N SER A 134 2.82 21.07 1.86
CA SER A 134 3.17 22.13 0.92
C SER A 134 2.09 23.21 0.87
N LEU A 135 2.39 24.36 1.45
CA LEU A 135 1.51 25.52 1.47
C LEU A 135 1.28 26.08 0.06
N ASP A 136 2.33 26.06 -0.78
CA ASP A 136 2.25 26.47 -2.18
C ASP A 136 1.29 25.57 -2.96
N ARG A 137 1.29 24.25 -2.72
CA ARG A 137 0.30 23.34 -3.32
C ARG A 137 -1.10 23.53 -2.78
N MET A 138 -1.27 23.77 -1.47
CA MET A 138 -2.59 24.11 -0.92
C MET A 138 -3.14 25.37 -1.61
N ARG A 139 -2.31 26.39 -1.82
CA ARG A 139 -2.67 27.62 -2.52
C ARG A 139 -3.02 27.35 -3.99
N LEU A 140 -2.19 26.59 -4.70
CA LEU A 140 -2.42 26.19 -6.09
C LEU A 140 -3.76 25.46 -6.27
N ILE A 141 -4.04 24.47 -5.43
CA ILE A 141 -5.28 23.68 -5.49
C ILE A 141 -6.50 24.56 -5.21
N LEU A 142 -6.43 25.43 -4.21
CA LEU A 142 -7.53 26.35 -3.89
C LEU A 142 -7.78 27.38 -5.00
N GLU A 143 -6.72 27.84 -5.68
CA GLU A 143 -6.87 28.67 -6.87
C GLU A 143 -7.51 27.89 -8.02
N ARG A 144 -7.10 26.63 -8.21
CA ARG A 144 -7.68 25.77 -9.24
C ARG A 144 -9.17 25.52 -9.02
N PHE A 145 -9.57 25.19 -7.80
CA PHE A 145 -10.98 25.12 -7.42
C PHE A 145 -11.69 26.45 -7.64
N SER A 146 -11.07 27.58 -7.26
CA SER A 146 -11.66 28.91 -7.42
C SER A 146 -11.93 29.25 -8.90
N GLN A 147 -11.01 28.89 -9.79
CA GLN A 147 -11.16 29.04 -11.24
C GLN A 147 -12.33 28.17 -11.76
N LYS A 148 -12.36 26.89 -11.41
CA LYS A 148 -13.38 25.93 -11.88
C LYS A 148 -14.79 26.27 -11.36
N LEU A 149 -14.88 26.71 -10.11
CA LEU A 149 -16.14 27.13 -9.47
C LEU A 149 -16.54 28.58 -9.79
N ARG A 150 -15.67 29.33 -10.50
CA ARG A 150 -15.84 30.76 -10.80
C ARG A 150 -16.15 31.62 -9.57
N ARG A 151 -15.54 31.30 -8.43
CA ARG A 151 -15.72 32.02 -7.15
C ARG A 151 -14.47 31.92 -6.28
N ARG A 152 -14.24 32.92 -5.42
CA ARG A 152 -13.08 32.91 -4.52
C ARG A 152 -13.32 31.98 -3.32
N LEU A 153 -12.43 31.00 -3.11
CA LEU A 153 -12.45 30.13 -1.93
C LEU A 153 -11.65 30.69 -0.75
N LEU A 154 -10.54 31.38 -1.03
CA LEU A 154 -9.78 32.11 -0.01
C LEU A 154 -10.22 33.57 -0.03
N THR A 155 -10.76 34.05 1.09
CA THR A 155 -11.08 35.47 1.25
C THR A 155 -9.91 36.20 1.90
N THR A 156 -9.83 37.51 1.74
CA THR A 156 -8.86 38.38 2.45
C THR A 156 -9.40 38.87 3.79
N ARG A 157 -10.61 38.45 4.19
CA ARG A 157 -11.25 38.91 5.42
C ARG A 157 -10.59 38.28 6.64
N SER A 158 -10.40 39.08 7.70
CA SER A 158 -9.78 38.64 8.95
C SER A 158 -10.54 37.54 9.68
N LYS A 159 -11.84 37.37 9.40
CA LYS A 159 -12.72 36.35 10.03
C LYS A 159 -12.82 35.02 9.26
N ASP A 160 -12.11 34.85 8.16
CA ASP A 160 -12.12 33.58 7.43
C ASP A 160 -11.53 32.46 8.30
N LYS A 161 -12.25 31.35 8.45
CA LYS A 161 -11.84 30.19 9.24
C LYS A 161 -11.51 28.98 8.37
N LEU A 162 -11.21 29.21 7.08
CA LEU A 162 -10.95 28.16 6.09
C LEU A 162 -12.11 27.14 6.01
N LEU A 163 -13.35 27.57 6.33
CA LEU A 163 -14.45 26.64 6.57
C LEU A 163 -14.76 25.82 5.32
N TYR A 164 -14.97 26.50 4.19
CA TYR A 164 -15.30 25.87 2.91
C TYR A 164 -14.06 25.44 2.13
N ALA A 165 -13.05 26.31 2.04
CA ALA A 165 -11.78 26.01 1.39
C ALA A 165 -11.14 24.74 1.96
N GLY A 166 -11.20 24.56 3.29
CA GLY A 166 -10.68 23.38 3.95
C GLY A 166 -11.45 22.09 3.63
N LYS A 167 -12.76 22.18 3.34
CA LYS A 167 -13.51 21.00 2.84
C LYS A 167 -13.05 20.61 1.43
N TYR A 168 -12.79 21.58 0.56
CA TYR A 168 -12.26 21.28 -0.78
C TYR A 168 -10.87 20.64 -0.71
N LEU A 169 -10.00 21.14 0.18
CA LEU A 169 -8.70 20.51 0.43
C LEU A 169 -8.86 19.08 0.95
N PHE A 170 -9.71 18.87 1.96
CA PHE A 170 -9.99 17.54 2.52
C PHE A 170 -10.41 16.53 1.45
N TYR A 171 -11.38 16.89 0.61
CA TYR A 171 -11.83 15.99 -0.45
C TYR A 171 -10.76 15.79 -1.53
N ALA A 172 -10.02 16.83 -1.91
CA ALA A 172 -8.95 16.69 -2.90
C ALA A 172 -7.87 15.70 -2.43
N ASP A 173 -7.44 15.84 -1.18
CA ASP A 173 -6.44 14.96 -0.56
C ASP A 173 -6.94 13.52 -0.39
N MET A 174 -8.14 13.34 0.19
CA MET A 174 -8.66 12.01 0.47
C MET A 174 -8.95 11.24 -0.82
N VAL A 175 -9.53 11.89 -1.83
CA VAL A 175 -9.83 11.26 -3.12
C VAL A 175 -8.56 10.94 -3.89
N ALA A 176 -7.60 11.86 -3.94
CA ALA A 176 -6.30 11.59 -4.55
C ALA A 176 -5.60 10.40 -3.90
N PHE A 177 -5.60 10.35 -2.57
CA PHE A 177 -4.98 9.23 -1.86
C PHE A 177 -5.72 7.91 -2.10
N ARG A 178 -7.06 7.92 -2.13
CA ARG A 178 -7.88 6.73 -2.44
C ARG A 178 -7.53 6.14 -3.81
N GLU A 179 -7.28 6.99 -4.80
CA GLU A 179 -7.13 6.57 -6.20
C GLU A 179 -5.68 6.35 -6.62
N THR A 180 -4.74 7.08 -6.03
CA THR A 180 -3.32 7.09 -6.46
C THR A 180 -2.36 6.62 -5.38
N GLY A 181 -2.83 6.45 -4.14
CA GLY A 181 -1.98 6.16 -2.98
C GLY A 181 -1.19 7.37 -2.45
N ARG A 182 -1.41 8.57 -2.99
CA ARG A 182 -0.77 9.82 -2.54
C ARG A 182 -1.77 10.98 -2.52
N GLY A 183 -1.75 11.79 -1.46
CA GLY A 183 -2.54 13.01 -1.31
C GLY A 183 -1.96 14.16 -2.13
N MET A 184 -2.72 15.25 -2.24
CA MET A 184 -2.32 16.40 -3.04
C MET A 184 -1.50 17.43 -2.26
N THR A 185 -1.72 17.59 -0.94
CA THR A 185 -1.11 18.72 -0.19
C THR A 185 -0.12 18.33 0.91
N GLY A 186 -0.29 17.17 1.53
CA GLY A 186 0.45 16.83 2.75
C GLY A 186 -0.17 17.38 4.04
N ALA A 187 -1.36 17.98 3.98
CA ALA A 187 -2.07 18.46 5.16
C ALA A 187 -2.61 17.30 6.00
N SER A 188 -2.59 17.46 7.32
CA SER A 188 -3.33 16.58 8.22
C SER A 188 -4.73 17.12 8.46
N TYR A 189 -5.66 16.20 8.75
CA TYR A 189 -7.08 16.52 8.92
C TYR A 189 -7.60 16.02 10.26
N ALA A 190 -8.55 16.74 10.84
CA ALA A 190 -9.17 16.41 12.11
C ALA A 190 -10.69 16.55 12.04
N ALA A 191 -11.39 15.79 12.89
CA ALA A 191 -12.84 15.91 13.07
C ALA A 191 -13.14 17.12 13.97
N LEU A 192 -13.41 18.29 13.38
CA LEU A 192 -13.71 19.52 14.12
C LEU A 192 -15.23 19.79 14.20
N PRO A 193 -15.70 20.75 15.03
CA PRO A 193 -17.13 20.97 15.26
C PRO A 193 -17.99 21.22 14.00
N HIS A 194 -17.39 21.73 12.93
CA HIS A 194 -18.08 22.04 11.67
C HIS A 194 -17.62 21.14 10.51
N GLY A 195 -17.46 19.84 10.78
CA GLY A 195 -17.05 18.85 9.79
C GLY A 195 -15.52 18.61 9.74
N PRO A 196 -15.07 17.67 8.88
CA PRO A 196 -13.65 17.37 8.70
C PRO A 196 -12.90 18.62 8.24
N GLN A 197 -11.75 18.92 8.82
CA GLN A 197 -11.04 20.18 8.57
C GLN A 197 -9.53 19.98 8.64
N VAL A 198 -8.79 20.84 7.93
CA VAL A 198 -7.33 20.94 8.04
C VAL A 198 -6.95 21.14 9.51
N ASN A 199 -6.07 20.29 10.02
CA ASN A 199 -5.54 20.43 11.37
C ASN A 199 -4.68 21.69 11.48
N ASN A 200 -4.73 22.39 12.61
CA ASN A 200 -4.06 23.69 12.82
C ASN A 200 -4.42 24.77 11.78
N TYR A 201 -5.64 24.76 11.23
CA TYR A 201 -6.05 25.68 10.15
C TYR A 201 -5.85 27.17 10.52
N SER A 202 -5.98 27.55 11.79
CA SER A 202 -5.80 28.93 12.26
C SER A 202 -4.38 29.43 12.04
N GLU A 203 -3.39 28.58 12.25
CA GLU A 203 -1.97 28.87 12.06
C GLU A 203 -1.58 28.79 10.58
N LEU A 204 -2.16 27.83 9.85
CA LEU A 204 -1.83 27.62 8.45
C LEU A 204 -2.47 28.66 7.53
N LEU A 205 -3.65 29.18 7.85
CA LEU A 205 -4.40 30.07 6.94
C LEU A 205 -3.61 31.33 6.51
N PRO A 206 -2.96 32.10 7.41
CA PRO A 206 -2.12 33.22 6.99
C PRO A 206 -0.99 32.79 6.05
N LEU A 207 -0.36 31.65 6.33
CA LEU A 207 0.75 31.14 5.54
C LEU A 207 0.30 30.67 4.14
N ILE A 208 -0.85 29.99 4.05
CA ILE A 208 -1.47 29.60 2.78
C ILE A 208 -1.79 30.84 1.95
N ARG A 209 -2.30 31.92 2.56
CA ARG A 209 -2.60 33.17 1.84
C ARG A 209 -1.36 33.81 1.22
N SER A 210 -0.22 33.78 1.92
CA SER A 210 1.06 34.31 1.46
C SER A 210 1.84 33.38 0.53
N ALA A 211 1.40 32.12 0.38
CA ALA A 211 2.09 31.11 -0.41
C ALA A 211 2.06 31.43 -1.92
N LYS A 212 3.05 30.89 -2.64
CA LYS A 212 3.34 31.19 -4.05
C LYS A 212 3.00 29.98 -4.92
N PRO A 213 1.82 29.95 -5.57
CA PRO A 213 1.36 28.77 -6.33
C PRO A 213 2.27 28.42 -7.52
N ASN A 214 3.02 29.37 -8.05
CA ASN A 214 4.03 29.15 -9.10
C ASN A 214 5.32 28.47 -8.61
N ALA A 215 5.55 28.41 -7.30
CA ALA A 215 6.66 27.67 -6.69
C ALA A 215 6.27 26.22 -6.35
N ALA A 216 5.00 25.85 -6.52
CA ALA A 216 4.51 24.51 -6.23
C ALA A 216 4.89 23.51 -7.32
N GLU A 217 5.05 22.24 -6.94
CA GLU A 217 4.98 21.11 -7.89
C GLU A 217 3.66 21.24 -8.69
N PRO A 218 3.66 21.13 -10.04
CA PRO A 218 2.46 21.21 -10.84
C PRO A 218 1.41 20.14 -10.48
N LEU A 219 0.16 20.38 -10.84
CA LEU A 219 -0.89 19.37 -10.77
C LEU A 219 -0.69 18.37 -11.91
N THR A 220 -0.84 17.09 -11.60
CA THR A 220 -0.89 16.05 -12.64
C THR A 220 -2.25 16.02 -13.33
N ASP A 221 -2.34 15.40 -14.52
CA ASP A 221 -3.61 15.22 -15.22
C ASP A 221 -4.65 14.45 -14.38
N GLU A 222 -4.22 13.52 -13.53
CA GLU A 222 -5.12 12.80 -12.62
C GLU A 222 -5.65 13.72 -11.52
N GLU A 223 -4.79 14.56 -10.92
CA GLU A 223 -5.20 15.53 -9.91
C GLU A 223 -6.17 16.56 -10.48
N GLU A 224 -5.95 17.00 -11.74
CA GLU A 224 -6.88 17.85 -12.48
C GLU A 224 -8.24 17.17 -12.68
N ARG A 225 -8.26 15.88 -13.06
CA ARG A 225 -9.51 15.10 -13.18
C ARG A 225 -10.24 14.96 -11.85
N ILE A 226 -9.52 14.74 -10.75
CA ILE A 226 -10.10 14.67 -9.40
C ILE A 226 -10.76 16.00 -9.03
N ILE A 227 -10.06 17.12 -9.23
CA ILE A 227 -10.61 18.46 -8.98
C ILE A 227 -11.88 18.69 -9.81
N ASP A 228 -11.88 18.29 -11.09
CA ASP A 228 -13.06 18.40 -11.95
C ASP A 228 -14.25 17.58 -11.44
N ARG A 229 -14.03 16.36 -10.91
CA ARG A 229 -15.11 15.57 -10.31
C ARG A 229 -15.65 16.21 -9.03
N ILE A 230 -14.76 16.70 -8.17
CA ILE A 230 -15.13 17.36 -6.91
C ILE A 230 -15.93 18.64 -7.18
N THR A 231 -15.51 19.46 -8.14
CA THR A 231 -16.23 20.71 -8.50
C THR A 231 -17.61 20.43 -9.07
N LYS A 232 -17.75 19.41 -9.92
CA LYS A 232 -19.05 18.96 -10.45
C LYS A 232 -19.96 18.44 -9.34
N ARG A 233 -19.41 17.68 -8.39
CA ARG A 233 -20.18 17.13 -7.26
C ARG A 233 -20.60 18.22 -6.27
N PHE A 234 -19.72 19.17 -5.99
CA PHE A 234 -19.94 20.23 -5.02
C PHE A 234 -19.79 21.63 -5.64
N PRO A 235 -20.79 22.10 -6.40
CA PRO A 235 -20.73 23.39 -7.07
C PRO A 235 -20.85 24.59 -6.11
N SER A 236 -21.34 24.40 -4.89
CA SER A 236 -21.64 25.48 -3.93
C SER A 236 -21.01 25.23 -2.55
N ASN A 237 -20.96 26.28 -1.73
CA ASN A 237 -20.52 26.16 -0.34
C ASN A 237 -21.47 25.26 0.48
N SER A 238 -22.78 25.33 0.23
CA SER A 238 -23.76 24.50 0.94
C SER A 238 -23.56 23.03 0.62
N SER A 239 -23.38 22.68 -0.66
CA SER A 239 -23.31 21.28 -1.07
C SER A 239 -22.09 20.55 -0.51
N ILE A 240 -20.92 21.19 -0.47
CA ILE A 240 -19.74 20.59 0.16
C ILE A 240 -19.85 20.55 1.69
N TYR A 241 -20.46 21.58 2.28
CA TYR A 241 -20.62 21.68 3.72
C TYR A 241 -21.54 20.56 4.22
N GLU A 242 -22.74 20.46 3.66
CA GLU A 242 -23.72 19.42 3.99
C GLU A 242 -23.15 18.02 3.78
N ALA A 243 -22.51 17.77 2.63
CA ALA A 243 -21.89 16.49 2.34
C ALA A 243 -20.83 16.10 3.39
N SER A 244 -19.96 17.04 3.77
CA SER A 244 -18.91 16.79 4.75
C SER A 244 -19.43 16.46 6.15
N HIS A 245 -20.65 16.90 6.51
CA HIS A 245 -21.30 16.57 7.79
C HIS A 245 -21.99 15.20 7.75
N LEU A 246 -22.16 14.60 6.57
CA LEU A 246 -22.72 13.25 6.44
C LEU A 246 -21.63 12.18 6.38
N GLU A 247 -20.35 12.57 6.34
CA GLU A 247 -19.24 11.62 6.22
C GLU A 247 -19.05 10.78 7.48
N PRO A 248 -18.99 9.43 7.36
CA PRO A 248 -18.74 8.53 8.49
C PRO A 248 -17.44 8.86 9.22
N VAL A 249 -16.41 9.27 8.46
CA VAL A 249 -15.07 9.56 8.96
C VAL A 249 -15.02 10.78 9.89
N TRP A 250 -16.06 11.63 9.86
CA TRP A 250 -16.26 12.72 10.80
C TRP A 250 -17.24 12.31 11.91
N ARG A 251 -18.42 11.77 11.56
CA ARG A 251 -19.50 11.48 12.52
C ARG A 251 -19.13 10.46 13.60
N GLU A 252 -18.26 9.52 13.28
CA GLU A 252 -17.89 8.43 14.18
C GLU A 252 -16.66 8.74 15.04
N LYS A 253 -16.04 9.92 14.88
CA LYS A 253 -14.83 10.30 15.61
C LYS A 253 -15.14 11.37 16.66
N PRO A 254 -14.45 11.35 17.82
CA PRO A 254 -14.58 12.41 18.80
C PRO A 254 -14.01 13.73 18.23
N THR A 255 -14.55 14.85 18.68
CA THR A 255 -14.07 16.17 18.27
C THR A 255 -12.58 16.33 18.61
N GLY A 256 -11.79 16.78 17.63
CA GLY A 256 -10.34 16.93 17.72
C GLY A 256 -9.54 15.70 17.28
N ALA A 257 -10.17 14.53 17.08
CA ALA A 257 -9.45 13.36 16.60
C ALA A 257 -8.97 13.53 15.16
N LEU A 258 -7.74 13.09 14.90
CA LEU A 258 -7.19 13.06 13.55
C LEU A 258 -7.94 12.06 12.66
N ILE A 259 -8.07 12.41 11.39
CA ILE A 259 -8.67 11.59 10.34
C ILE A 259 -7.54 11.03 9.48
N PRO A 260 -7.24 9.72 9.57
CA PRO A 260 -6.19 9.14 8.76
C PRO A 260 -6.62 9.07 7.30
N TYR A 261 -5.69 9.25 6.37
CA TYR A 261 -5.89 9.11 4.93
C TYR A 261 -6.37 7.70 4.53
N SER A 262 -6.11 6.67 5.36
CA SER A 262 -6.69 5.34 5.16
C SER A 262 -8.22 5.31 5.27
N ASP A 263 -8.83 6.32 5.91
CA ASP A 263 -10.28 6.46 5.97
C ASP A 263 -10.88 6.97 4.63
N SER A 264 -10.06 7.31 3.63
CA SER A 264 -10.54 7.79 2.33
C SER A 264 -11.49 6.81 1.62
N VAL A 265 -11.29 5.50 1.80
CA VAL A 265 -12.15 4.44 1.25
C VAL A 265 -13.56 4.44 1.86
N ARG A 266 -13.76 5.18 2.96
CA ARG A 266 -15.03 5.28 3.69
C ARG A 266 -15.82 6.54 3.36
N LEU A 267 -15.26 7.42 2.52
CA LEU A 267 -15.98 8.60 2.03
C LEU A 267 -17.20 8.17 1.20
N LYS A 268 -18.35 8.77 1.47
CA LYS A 268 -19.62 8.45 0.80
C LYS A 268 -20.05 9.52 -0.19
N ALA A 269 -19.57 10.75 -0.08
CA ALA A 269 -20.05 11.83 -0.93
C ALA A 269 -19.46 11.80 -2.36
N LEU A 270 -18.41 11.00 -2.61
CA LEU A 270 -17.64 10.90 -3.87
C LEU A 270 -17.27 9.47 -4.24
#